data_AF-A0A852SSC6-F1
#
_entry.id   AF-A0A852SSC6-F1
#
_cell.length_a   1.000
_cell.length_b   1.000
_cell.length_c   1.000
_cell.angle_alpha   90.00
_cell.angle_beta   90.00
_cell.angle_gamma   90.00
#
_symmetry.space_group_name_H-M   'P 1'
#
loop_
_entity.id
_entity.type
_entity.pdbx_description
1 polymer ?
#
loop_
_entity_poly.entity_id
_entity_poly.type
_entity_poly.pdbx_seq_one_letter_code
_entity_poly.pdbx_strand_id
1 'polypeptide(L)' 'MTNRVWTTQHIDHRRRLHARIDTIAGPSPAAAARLRLALYTVTHEADTGVLDAELLTLALDELDAALTAAAVGSAGRAA' A
#
# COMPACT_ATOMS: atom_id res chain seq x y z
N MET A 1 18.18 2.22 -21.38
CA MET A 1 17.50 3.30 -20.62
C MET A 1 16.90 2.67 -19.38
N THR A 2 17.36 3.03 -18.19
CA THR A 2 16.74 2.58 -16.93
C THR A 2 15.34 3.17 -16.86
N ASN A 3 14.34 2.36 -17.21
CA ASN A 3 12.94 2.76 -17.07
C ASN A 3 12.71 2.98 -15.58
N ARG A 4 12.62 4.25 -15.15
CA ARG A 4 12.66 4.60 -13.73
C ARG A 4 11.27 4.31 -13.17
N VAL A 5 11.07 3.09 -12.69
CA VAL A 5 9.79 2.62 -12.09
C VAL A 5 9.35 3.58 -11.00
N TRP A 6 10.27 4.15 -10.21
CA TRP A 6 9.95 5.17 -9.21
C TRP A 6 9.80 6.57 -9.82
N THR A 7 8.55 7.00 -9.96
CA THR A 7 8.16 8.39 -10.25
C THR A 7 7.79 9.11 -8.95
N THR A 8 7.71 10.43 -8.99
CA THR A 8 7.19 11.23 -7.86
C THR A 8 5.79 10.77 -7.44
N GLN A 9 4.94 10.43 -8.41
CA GLN A 9 3.59 9.92 -8.16
C GLN A 9 3.61 8.61 -7.36
N HIS A 10 4.48 7.66 -7.70
CA HIS A 10 4.61 6.40 -6.96
C HIS A 10 5.12 6.63 -5.53
N ILE A 11 6.09 7.53 -5.36
CA ILE A 11 6.62 7.88 -4.04
C ILE A 11 5.51 8.47 -3.16
N ASP A 12 4.73 9.40 -3.70
CA ASP A 12 3.63 10.01 -2.95
C ASP A 12 2.48 9.03 -2.69
N HIS A 13 2.20 8.11 -3.62
CA HIS A 13 1.22 7.05 -3.39
C HIS A 13 1.66 6.13 -2.25
N ARG A 14 2.91 5.65 -2.27
CA ARG A 14 3.50 4.86 -1.18
C ARG A 14 3.39 5.59 0.17
N ARG A 15 3.70 6.89 0.22
CA ARG A 15 3.57 7.71 1.44
C ARG A 15 2.13 7.79 1.95
N ARG A 16 1.16 7.99 1.05
CA ARG A 16 -0.27 7.99 1.41
C ARG A 16 -0.69 6.64 1.99
N LEU A 17 -0.27 5.53 1.38
CA LEU A 17 -0.56 4.19 1.90
C LEU A 17 -0.01 3.98 3.31
N HIS A 18 1.22 4.42 3.60
CA HIS A 18 1.77 4.37 4.96
C HIS A 18 0.88 5.13 5.97
N ALA A 19 0.50 6.37 5.68
CA ALA A 19 -0.36 7.17 6.55
C ALA A 19 -1.77 6.54 6.73
N ARG A 20 -2.29 5.91 5.68
CA ARG A 20 -3.57 5.19 5.74
C ARG A 20 -3.47 3.94 6.62
N ILE A 21 -2.39 3.18 6.53
CA ILE A 21 -2.15 2.02 7.39
C ILE A 21 -2.11 2.46 8.86
N ASP A 22 -1.45 3.57 9.16
CA ASP A 22 -1.39 4.11 10.53
C ASP A 22 -2.78 4.50 11.04
N THR A 23 -3.61 5.10 10.19
CA THR A 23 -4.99 5.48 10.54
C THR A 23 -5.87 4.26 10.78
N ILE A 24 -5.84 3.26 9.89
CA ILE A 24 -6.77 2.13 9.90
C ILE A 24 -6.35 1.07 10.92
N ALA A 25 -5.06 0.77 10.99
CA ALA A 25 -4.52 -0.34 11.76
C ALA A 25 -3.67 0.11 12.95
N GLY A 26 -3.53 1.42 13.19
CA GLY A 26 -2.83 1.97 14.36
C GLY A 26 -3.24 1.31 15.70
N PRO A 27 -4.54 1.06 15.95
CA PRO A 27 -4.98 0.36 17.17
C PRO A 27 -4.58 -1.12 17.27
N SER A 28 -4.13 -1.75 16.18
CA SER A 28 -3.75 -3.17 16.12
C SER A 28 -2.35 -3.34 15.50
N PRO A 29 -1.28 -3.42 16.33
CA PRO A 29 0.09 -3.54 15.85
C PRO A 29 0.30 -4.71 14.89
N ALA A 30 -0.35 -5.85 15.13
CA ALA A 30 -0.28 -7.03 14.27
C ALA A 30 -0.93 -6.78 12.89
N ALA A 31 -2.07 -6.08 12.85
CA ALA A 31 -2.70 -5.71 11.59
C ALA A 31 -1.84 -4.71 10.80
N ALA A 32 -1.30 -3.70 11.50
CA ALA A 32 -0.42 -2.70 10.88
C ALA A 32 0.85 -3.36 10.32
N ALA A 33 1.45 -4.31 11.03
CA ALA A 33 2.62 -5.06 10.56
C ALA A 33 2.32 -5.86 9.29
N ARG A 34 1.17 -6.57 9.22
CA ARG A 34 0.76 -7.30 8.01
C ARG A 34 0.57 -6.39 6.81
N LEU A 35 -0.08 -5.24 7.00
CA LEU A 35 -0.31 -4.28 5.92
C LEU A 35 1.00 -3.63 5.44
N ARG A 36 1.90 -3.29 6.36
CA ARG A 36 3.24 -2.78 6.00
C ARG A 36 4.08 -3.82 5.27
N LEU A 37 3.96 -5.11 5.63
CA LEU A 37 4.63 -6.19 4.91
C LEU A 37 4.09 -6.32 3.48
N ALA A 38 2.76 -6.23 3.29
CA ALA A 38 2.17 -6.26 1.95
C ALA A 38 2.66 -5.09 1.08
N LEU A 39 2.67 -3.86 1.62
CA LEU A 39 3.25 -2.70 0.93
C LEU A 39 4.74 -2.90 0.64
N TYR A 40 5.50 -3.45 1.59
CA TYR A 40 6.92 -3.75 1.38
C TYR A 40 7.13 -4.69 0.19
N THR A 41 6.38 -5.80 0.12
CA THR A 41 6.50 -6.77 -0.99
C THR A 41 6.33 -6.08 -2.34
N VAL A 42 5.27 -5.28 -2.53
CA VAL A 42 5.03 -4.54 -3.78
C VAL A 42 6.19 -3.60 -4.10
N THR A 43 6.66 -2.83 -3.11
CA THR A 43 7.76 -1.88 -3.32
C THR A 43 9.09 -2.59 -3.62
N HIS A 44 9.31 -3.77 -3.03
CA HIS A 44 10.50 -4.58 -3.24
C HIS A 44 10.51 -5.23 -4.64
N GLU A 45 9.37 -5.70 -5.11
CA GLU A 45 9.21 -6.22 -6.47
C GLU A 45 9.47 -5.11 -7.51
N ALA A 46 9.03 -3.89 -7.27
CA ALA A 46 9.41 -2.73 -8.09
C ALA A 46 10.92 -2.42 -8.03
N ASP A 47 11.52 -2.46 -6.83
CA ASP A 47 12.97 -2.21 -6.64
C ASP A 47 13.85 -3.25 -7.36
N THR A 48 13.38 -4.49 -7.43
CA THR A 48 14.07 -5.61 -8.09
C THR A 48 13.73 -5.75 -9.57
N GLY A 49 12.87 -4.88 -10.10
CA GLY A 49 12.49 -4.84 -11.52
C GLY A 49 11.49 -5.94 -11.94
N VAL A 50 10.82 -6.58 -10.97
CA VAL A 50 9.72 -7.52 -11.23
C VAL A 50 8.48 -6.77 -11.72
N LEU A 51 8.19 -5.61 -11.14
CA LEU A 51 7.10 -4.74 -11.58
C LEU A 51 7.66 -3.60 -12.46
N ASP A 52 6.98 -3.34 -13.57
CA ASP A 52 7.14 -2.08 -14.28
C ASP A 52 6.28 -0.97 -13.64
N ALA A 53 6.28 0.23 -14.25
CA ALA A 53 5.56 1.38 -13.72
C ALA A 53 4.03 1.21 -13.72
N GLU A 54 3.47 0.51 -14.71
CA GLU A 54 2.02 0.30 -14.82
C GLU A 54 1.55 -0.73 -13.80
N LEU A 55 2.28 -1.84 -13.69
CA LEU A 55 2.01 -2.88 -12.68
C LEU A 55 2.20 -2.36 -11.26
N LEU A 56 3.21 -1.51 -11.02
CA LEU A 56 3.36 -0.86 -9.72
C LEU A 56 2.16 0.03 -9.40
N THR A 57 1.64 0.80 -10.37
CA THR A 57 0.45 1.63 -10.16
C THR A 57 -0.74 0.77 -9.74
N LEU A 58 -1.01 -0.31 -10.49
CA LEU A 58 -2.11 -1.23 -10.22
C LEU A 58 -1.96 -1.87 -8.83
N ALA A 59 -0.78 -2.38 -8.48
CA ALA A 59 -0.55 -3.03 -7.20
C ALA A 59 -0.72 -2.08 -6.00
N LEU A 60 -0.33 -0.80 -6.15
CA LEU A 60 -0.56 0.21 -5.11
C LEU A 60 -2.05 0.56 -5.01
N ASP A 61 -2.77 0.68 -6.13
CA ASP A 61 -4.22 0.93 -6.15
C ASP A 61 -5.00 -0.23 -5.51
N GLU A 62 -4.60 -1.48 -5.75
CA GLU A 62 -5.21 -2.67 -5.13
C GLU A 62 -5.01 -2.68 -3.61
N LEU A 63 -3.82 -2.33 -3.13
CA LEU A 63 -3.57 -2.15 -1.69
C LEU A 63 -4.45 -1.04 -1.09
N ASP A 64 -4.62 0.06 -1.81
CA ASP A 64 -5.46 1.18 -1.39
C ASP A 64 -6.94 0.79 -1.29
N ALA A 65 -7.42 0.01 -2.26
CA ALA A 65 -8.76 -0.56 -2.26
C ALA A 65 -8.96 -1.55 -1.10
N ALA A 66 -7.99 -2.44 -0.85
CA ALA A 66 -8.03 -3.38 0.27
C ALA A 66 -8.07 -2.66 1.63
N LEU A 67 -7.30 -1.58 1.80
CA LEU A 67 -7.35 -0.72 2.97
C LEU A 67 -8.73 -0.07 3.13
N THR A 68 -9.34 0.40 2.05
CA THR A 68 -10.69 0.97 2.06
C THR A 68 -11.72 -0.05 2.55
N ALA A 69 -11.68 -1.27 2.03
CA ALA A 69 -12.57 -2.35 2.47
C ALA A 69 -12.38 -2.68 3.97
N ALA A 70 -11.13 -2.73 4.45
CA ALA A 70 -10.83 -2.96 5.86
C ALA A 70 -11.36 -1.84 6.78
N ALA A 71 -11.28 -0.59 6.33
CA ALA A 71 -11.81 0.57 7.06
C ALA A 71 -13.34 0.55 7.17
N VAL A 72 -14.05 0.24 6.07
CA VAL A 72 -15.53 0.13 6.08
C VAL A 72 -15.99 -1.04 6.97
N GLY A 73 -15.34 -2.20 6.83
CA GLY A 73 -15.68 -3.38 7.63
C GLY A 73 -15.38 -3.24 9.13
N SER A 74 -14.47 -2.35 9.52
CA SER A 74 -14.21 -2.03 10.93
C SER A 74 -15.21 -1.02 11.49
N ALA A 75 -15.61 0.00 10.71
CA ALA A 75 -16.66 0.94 11.10
C ALA A 75 -18.02 0.26 11.32
N GLY A 76 -18.41 -0.69 10.45
CA GLY A 76 -19.68 -1.42 10.58
C GLY A 76 -19.75 -2.40 11.76
N ARG A 77 -18.63 -2.75 12.39
CA ARG A 77 -18.59 -3.59 13.60
C ARG A 77 -18.64 -2.79 14.90
N ALA A 78 -18.46 -1.47 14.83
CA ALA A 78 -18.44 -0.58 15.98
C ALA A 78 -19.76 0.20 16.18
N ALA A 79 -20.73 0.05 15.26
CA ALA A 79 -22.07 0.63 15.31
C ALA A 79 -23.10 -0.42 15.75
#